data_AF-A0A1B6D9S2-F1
#
_entry.id   AF-A0A1B6D9S2-F1
#
_cell.length_a   1.000
_cell.length_b   1.000
_cell.length_c   1.000
_cell.angle_alpha   90.00
_cell.angle_beta   90.00
_cell.angle_gamma   90.00
#
_symmetry.space_group_name_H-M   'P 1'
#
loop_
_entity.id
_entity.type
_entity.pdbx_description
1 polymer ?
#
loop_
_entity_poly.entity_id
_entity_poly.type
_entity_poly.pdbx_seq_one_letter_code
_entity_poly.pdbx_strand_id
1 'polypeptide(L)'
;MTEAFEDGNYLVRVRAQVMTRDDSTGGWVPMGGGGLSNVSVRKRGVPSEAIPEENKHEYLIFGKRISDQSVVLSCVIKKDFEYNKVMPTFHHWKTGDKKFGLTFQTAADARAFDKGVRTAVEELLDDVNAHI
;
A
#
# COMPACT_ATOMS: atom_id res chain seq x y z
N MET A 1 2.88 15.46 -19.39
CA MET A 1 2.42 16.45 -18.39
C MET A 1 2.44 15.73 -17.05
N THR A 2 3.50 15.96 -16.26
CA THR A 2 3.76 15.26 -15.01
C THR A 2 2.78 15.76 -13.96
N GLU A 3 1.69 15.03 -13.74
CA GLU A 3 0.75 15.33 -12.66
C GLU A 3 1.52 15.32 -11.34
N ALA A 4 1.62 16.52 -10.77
CA ALA A 4 2.02 16.73 -9.39
C ALA A 4 1.01 15.96 -8.53
N PHE A 5 1.40 14.77 -8.07
CA PHE A 5 0.70 14.07 -7.00
C PHE A 5 0.72 15.00 -5.79
N GLU A 6 -0.38 15.73 -5.58
CA GLU A 6 -0.57 16.62 -4.45
C GLU A 6 -0.20 15.90 -3.16
N ASP A 7 0.69 16.52 -2.40
CA ASP A 7 1.24 16.09 -1.11
C ASP A 7 0.19 15.98 0.03
N GLY A 8 -1.11 15.87 -0.30
CA GLY A 8 -2.22 16.00 0.64
C GLY A 8 -3.16 14.80 0.78
N ASN A 9 -3.10 13.78 -0.09
CA ASN A 9 -4.09 12.69 -0.10
C ASN A 9 -3.55 11.34 0.41
N TYR A 10 -2.66 11.36 1.40
CA TYR A 10 -2.21 10.13 2.09
C TYR A 10 -2.89 9.98 3.45
N LEU A 11 -3.40 8.78 3.74
CA LEU A 11 -3.93 8.41 5.05
C LEU A 11 -2.80 8.22 6.07
N VAL A 12 -1.63 7.78 5.60
CA VAL A 12 -0.44 7.56 6.41
C VAL A 12 0.81 7.58 5.53
N ARG A 13 1.93 8.01 6.11
CA ARG A 13 3.26 7.89 5.52
C ARG A 13 4.26 7.48 6.59
N VAL A 14 5.06 6.45 6.31
CA VAL A 14 6.09 5.90 7.21
C VAL A 14 7.39 5.62 6.45
N ARG A 15 8.46 5.31 7.18
CA ARG A 15 9.70 4.77 6.60
C ARG A 15 9.79 3.28 6.93
N ALA A 16 9.95 2.46 5.89
CA ALA A 16 10.06 1.01 6.04
C ALA A 16 10.91 0.39 4.93
N GLN A 17 11.43 -0.80 5.18
CA GLN A 17 12.01 -1.65 4.15
C GLN A 17 10.87 -2.39 3.43
N VAL A 18 10.78 -2.23 2.11
CA VAL A 18 9.84 -3.00 1.29
C VAL A 18 10.36 -4.41 1.09
N MET A 19 9.49 -5.39 1.31
CA MET A 19 9.76 -6.82 1.22
C MET A 19 8.86 -7.47 0.16
N THR A 20 9.34 -8.55 -0.43
CA THR A 20 8.56 -9.44 -1.30
C THR A 20 8.73 -10.88 -0.85
N ARG A 21 7.78 -11.74 -1.23
CA ARG A 21 7.92 -13.17 -0.99
C ARG A 21 8.75 -13.78 -2.11
N ASP A 22 9.79 -14.50 -1.74
CA ASP A 22 10.49 -15.39 -2.66
C ASP A 22 9.76 -16.75 -2.65
N ASP A 23 9.13 -17.10 -3.76
CA ASP A 23 8.36 -18.35 -3.86
C ASP A 23 9.24 -19.60 -3.94
N SER A 24 10.55 -19.46 -4.25
CA SER A 24 11.48 -20.61 -4.27
C SER A 24 11.86 -21.08 -2.87
N THR A 25 12.08 -20.15 -1.95
CA THR A 25 12.46 -20.43 -0.56
C THR A 25 11.29 -20.33 0.41
N GLY A 26 10.18 -19.70 0.00
CA GLY A 26 9.12 -19.29 0.91
C GLY A 26 9.59 -18.20 1.89
N GLY A 27 10.71 -17.51 1.64
CA GLY A 27 11.24 -16.45 2.49
C GLY A 27 10.70 -15.06 2.15
N TRP A 28 10.89 -14.11 3.06
CA TRP A 28 10.72 -12.68 2.75
C TRP A 28 12.08 -12.07 2.43
N VAL A 29 12.19 -11.39 1.29
CA VAL A 29 13.43 -10.77 0.83
C VAL A 29 13.23 -9.29 0.52
N PRO A 30 14.27 -8.44 0.67
CA PRO A 30 14.18 -7.02 0.35
C PRO A 30 13.85 -6.80 -1.13
N MET A 31 12.82 -6.00 -1.41
CA MET A 31 12.42 -5.67 -2.77
C MET A 31 13.39 -4.67 -3.41
N GLY A 32 13.73 -4.89 -4.68
CA GLY A 32 14.52 -3.95 -5.50
C GLY A 32 15.96 -3.74 -5.03
N GLY A 33 16.54 -4.67 -4.26
CA GLY A 33 17.88 -4.52 -3.67
C GLY A 33 17.90 -3.89 -2.28
N GLY A 34 16.72 -3.64 -1.69
CA GLY A 34 16.59 -3.16 -0.33
C GLY A 34 16.72 -1.64 -0.19
N GLY A 35 16.91 -1.19 1.05
CA GLY A 35 16.93 0.21 1.44
C GLY A 35 15.59 0.72 1.97
N LEU A 36 15.67 1.70 2.87
CA LEU A 36 14.50 2.37 3.42
C LEU A 36 13.74 3.14 2.34
N SER A 37 12.42 3.01 2.37
CA SER A 37 11.50 3.70 1.47
C SER A 37 10.54 4.56 2.26
N ASN A 38 10.17 5.71 1.68
CA ASN A 38 8.98 6.44 2.10
C ASN A 38 7.77 5.69 1.56
N VAL A 39 6.99 5.07 2.44
CA VAL A 39 5.83 4.26 2.08
C VAL A 39 4.57 4.97 2.57
N SER A 40 3.59 5.13 1.69
CA SER A 40 2.30 5.74 2.00
C SER A 40 1.13 4.87 1.57
N VAL A 41 0.01 5.01 2.29
CA VAL A 41 -1.31 4.62 1.81
C VAL A 41 -1.98 5.91 1.33
N ARG A 42 -2.36 5.98 0.06
CA ARG A 42 -2.92 7.19 -0.55
C ARG A 42 -4.21 6.92 -1.31
N LYS A 43 -5.14 7.87 -1.26
CA LYS A 43 -6.36 7.89 -2.07
C LYS A 43 -6.04 8.59 -3.39
N ARG A 44 -6.49 8.03 -4.51
CA ARG A 44 -6.33 8.57 -5.86
C ARG A 44 -7.71 8.64 -6.51
N GLY A 45 -8.08 9.79 -7.05
CA GLY A 45 -9.28 9.88 -7.89
C GLY A 45 -9.05 9.16 -9.21
N VAL A 46 -10.04 8.39 -9.67
CA VAL A 46 -9.99 7.75 -10.99
C VAL A 46 -10.79 8.63 -11.96
N PRO A 47 -10.19 9.13 -13.06
CA PRO A 47 -10.92 9.92 -14.04
C PRO A 47 -12.10 9.13 -14.63
N SER A 48 -13.29 9.72 -14.52
CA SER A 48 -14.62 9.17 -14.76
C SER A 48 -14.96 8.76 -16.22
N GLU A 49 -14.00 8.72 -17.14
CA GLU A 49 -14.31 8.51 -18.58
C GLU A 49 -14.42 7.03 -19.00
N ALA A 50 -14.01 6.08 -18.16
CA ALA A 50 -13.92 4.67 -18.56
C ALA A 50 -15.07 3.77 -18.06
N ILE A 51 -15.78 4.13 -16.98
CA ILE A 51 -16.86 3.30 -16.40
C ILE A 51 -17.94 4.20 -15.81
N PRO A 52 -19.22 4.11 -16.24
CA PRO A 52 -20.25 5.05 -15.82
C PRO A 52 -20.64 5.07 -14.34
N GLU A 53 -20.39 4.05 -13.51
CA GLU A 53 -21.05 4.00 -12.18
C GLU A 53 -20.30 3.40 -10.98
N GLU A 54 -18.99 3.10 -11.01
CA GLU A 54 -18.35 2.48 -9.82
C GLU A 54 -16.99 3.09 -9.41
N ASN A 55 -16.94 3.55 -8.15
CA ASN A 55 -15.78 4.01 -7.37
C ASN A 55 -15.01 5.22 -7.92
N LYS A 56 -15.37 6.42 -7.46
CA LYS A 56 -14.68 7.70 -7.80
C LYS A 56 -13.23 7.76 -7.32
N HIS A 57 -12.79 6.81 -6.49
CA HIS A 57 -11.47 6.77 -5.91
C HIS A 57 -10.95 5.34 -5.75
N GLU A 58 -9.63 5.19 -5.79
CA GLU A 58 -8.91 3.97 -5.45
C GLU A 58 -7.87 4.25 -4.37
N TYR A 59 -7.50 3.24 -3.59
CA TYR A 59 -6.42 3.34 -2.62
C TYR A 59 -5.18 2.60 -3.12
N LEU A 60 -4.02 3.20 -2.91
CA LEU A 60 -2.74 2.72 -3.38
C LEU A 60 -1.73 2.72 -2.23
N ILE A 61 -1.06 1.58 -2.03
CA ILE A 61 0.16 1.52 -1.24
C ILE A 61 1.34 1.83 -2.18
N PHE A 62 2.03 2.93 -1.91
CA PHE A 62 3.11 3.44 -2.73
C PHE A 62 4.39 3.57 -1.93
N GLY A 63 5.52 3.10 -2.47
CA GLY A 63 6.82 3.13 -1.82
C GLY A 63 7.89 3.66 -2.77
N LYS A 64 8.52 4.77 -2.36
CA LYS A 64 9.65 5.38 -3.06
C LYS A 64 10.91 5.25 -2.21
N ARG A 65 11.94 4.58 -2.73
CA ARG A 65 13.20 4.37 -2.02
C ARG A 65 13.89 5.70 -1.79
N ILE A 66 14.42 5.89 -0.58
CA ILE A 66 14.97 7.18 -0.15
C ILE A 66 16.29 7.49 -0.87
N SER A 67 17.16 6.49 -1.04
CA SER A 67 18.53 6.68 -1.53
C SER A 67 18.62 7.14 -2.98
N ASP A 68 17.75 6.62 -3.84
CA ASP A 68 17.82 6.82 -5.30
C ASP A 68 16.50 7.27 -5.91
N GLN A 69 15.47 7.50 -5.08
CA GLN A 69 14.15 7.95 -5.52
C GLN A 69 13.43 6.94 -6.44
N SER A 70 13.87 5.68 -6.49
CA SER A 70 13.22 4.63 -7.29
C SER A 70 11.87 4.23 -6.69
N VAL A 71 10.85 4.07 -7.54
CA VAL A 71 9.57 3.49 -7.12
C VAL A 71 9.75 1.98 -6.99
N VAL A 72 9.70 1.48 -5.76
CA VAL A 72 9.87 0.05 -5.47
C VAL A 72 8.54 -0.63 -5.18
N LEU A 73 7.51 0.12 -4.77
CA LEU A 73 6.18 -0.43 -4.48
C LEU A 73 5.09 0.46 -5.09
N SER A 74 4.18 -0.17 -5.82
CA SER A 74 2.94 0.44 -6.31
C SER A 74 1.88 -0.66 -6.35
N CYS A 75 1.04 -0.72 -5.31
CA CYS A 75 0.08 -1.79 -5.08
C CYS A 75 -1.30 -1.23 -4.76
N VAL A 76 -2.24 -1.34 -5.71
CA VAL A 76 -3.64 -0.95 -5.50
C VAL A 76 -4.27 -1.86 -4.45
N ILE A 77 -4.99 -1.28 -3.49
CA ILE A 77 -5.80 -2.01 -2.51
C ILE A 77 -7.11 -2.38 -3.21
N LYS A 78 -7.38 -3.68 -3.29
CA LYS A 78 -8.54 -4.26 -3.96
C LYS A 78 -9.42 -5.00 -2.94
N LYS A 79 -10.59 -5.49 -3.39
CA LYS A 79 -11.50 -6.28 -2.54
C LYS A 79 -10.87 -7.58 -2.03
N ASP A 80 -9.85 -8.11 -2.71
CA ASP A 80 -9.12 -9.35 -2.33
C ASP A 80 -7.90 -9.09 -1.42
N PHE A 81 -7.80 -7.90 -0.84
CA PHE A 81 -6.64 -7.49 -0.06
C PHE A 81 -6.61 -8.18 1.33
N GLU A 82 -5.63 -9.06 1.53
CA GLU A 82 -5.44 -9.81 2.77
C GLU A 82 -4.26 -9.26 3.58
N TYR A 83 -4.53 -8.49 4.65
CA TYR A 83 -3.50 -7.88 5.50
C TYR A 83 -3.18 -8.70 6.75
N ASN A 84 -1.90 -8.96 7.00
CA ASN A 84 -1.41 -9.84 8.05
C ASN A 84 -0.34 -9.15 8.91
N LYS A 85 -0.47 -9.30 10.24
CA LYS A 85 0.45 -8.73 11.23
C LYS A 85 1.20 -9.85 11.95
N VAL A 86 2.37 -10.21 11.42
CA VAL A 86 3.12 -11.39 11.90
C VAL A 86 4.04 -11.04 13.07
N MET A 87 4.64 -9.85 13.06
CA MET A 87 5.47 -9.34 14.15
C MET A 87 5.18 -7.85 14.40
N PRO A 88 5.54 -7.28 15.57
CA PRO A 88 5.31 -5.86 15.87
C PRO A 88 5.88 -4.87 14.84
N THR A 89 6.90 -5.28 14.09
CA THR A 89 7.55 -4.47 13.04
C THR A 89 7.55 -5.16 11.68
N PHE A 90 6.80 -6.24 11.51
CA PHE A 90 6.67 -6.91 10.21
C PHE A 90 5.22 -7.24 9.89
N HIS A 91 4.68 -6.52 8.92
CA HIS A 91 3.36 -6.77 8.36
C HIS A 91 3.49 -7.11 6.88
N HIS A 92 2.54 -7.88 6.36
CA HIS A 92 2.51 -8.23 4.95
C HIS A 92 1.09 -8.35 4.43
N TRP A 93 0.96 -8.33 3.11
CA TRP A 93 -0.32 -8.52 2.46
C TRP A 93 -0.20 -9.28 1.15
N LYS A 94 -1.35 -9.78 0.70
CA LYS A 94 -1.55 -10.41 -0.60
C LYS A 94 -2.66 -9.68 -1.36
N THR A 95 -2.49 -9.54 -2.66
CA THR A 95 -3.54 -9.16 -3.61
C THR A 95 -3.24 -9.80 -4.96
N GLY A 96 -4.22 -10.45 -5.58
CA GLY A 96 -4.00 -11.43 -6.64
C GLY A 96 -2.92 -12.44 -6.24
N ASP A 97 -1.95 -12.64 -7.15
CA ASP A 97 -0.83 -13.56 -6.92
C ASP A 97 0.39 -12.90 -6.26
N LYS A 98 0.32 -11.58 -5.98
CA LYS A 98 1.47 -10.84 -5.45
C LYS A 98 1.42 -10.75 -3.93
N LYS A 99 2.58 -10.96 -3.31
CA LYS A 99 2.80 -10.83 -1.86
C LYS A 99 3.83 -9.75 -1.60
N PHE A 100 3.47 -8.80 -0.74
CA PHE A 100 4.32 -7.68 -0.35
C PHE A 100 4.39 -7.59 1.16
N GLY A 101 5.48 -7.05 1.68
CA GLY A 101 5.66 -6.85 3.11
C GLY A 101 6.40 -5.57 3.43
N LEU A 102 6.30 -5.16 4.67
CA LEU A 102 7.04 -4.02 5.21
C LEU A 102 7.70 -4.43 6.51
N THR A 103 9.01 -4.23 6.59
CA THR A 103 9.74 -4.21 7.86
C THR A 103 9.86 -2.75 8.32
N PHE A 104 9.11 -2.40 9.36
CA PHE A 104 9.04 -1.05 9.92
C PHE A 104 10.23 -0.78 10.84
N GLN A 105 10.63 0.49 10.94
CA GLN A 105 11.68 0.91 11.88
C GLN A 105 11.21 0.79 13.34
N THR A 106 9.93 1.05 13.59
CA THR A 106 9.35 1.01 14.93
C THR A 106 7.98 0.33 14.92
N ALA A 107 7.57 -0.23 16.06
CA ALA A 107 6.22 -0.75 16.22
C ALA A 107 5.16 0.36 16.18
N ALA A 108 5.53 1.61 16.47
CA ALA A 108 4.63 2.75 16.35
C ALA A 108 4.30 3.04 14.89
N ASP A 109 5.30 3.03 14.01
CA ASP A 109 5.10 3.17 12.55
C ASP A 109 4.22 2.04 12.00
N ALA A 110 4.47 0.79 12.45
CA ALA A 110 3.67 -0.37 12.04
C ALA A 110 2.19 -0.20 12.42
N ARG A 111 1.89 0.29 13.63
CA ARG A 111 0.53 0.58 14.08
C ARG A 111 -0.12 1.73 13.32
N ALA A 112 0.63 2.80 13.05
CA ALA A 112 0.13 3.91 12.23
C ALA A 112 -0.22 3.43 10.82
N PHE A 113 0.63 2.60 10.22
CA PHE A 113 0.41 2.03 8.90
C PHE A 113 -0.80 1.09 8.87
N ASP A 114 -0.95 0.22 9.87
CA ASP A 114 -2.14 -0.63 10.04
C ASP A 114 -3.43 0.19 10.12
N LYS A 115 -3.44 1.31 10.86
CA LYS A 115 -4.60 2.21 10.91
C LYS A 115 -4.93 2.78 9.52
N GLY A 116 -3.93 3.27 8.79
CA GLY A 116 -4.15 3.81 7.44
C GLY A 116 -4.64 2.78 6.43
N VAL A 117 -4.16 1.54 6.52
CA VAL A 117 -4.65 0.43 5.68
C VAL A 117 -6.11 0.09 6.03
N ARG A 118 -6.45 0.00 7.32
CA ARG A 118 -7.84 -0.29 7.74
C ARG A 118 -8.81 0.77 7.25
N THR A 119 -8.49 2.05 7.43
CA THR A 119 -9.32 3.15 6.91
C THR A 119 -9.50 3.06 5.39
N ALA A 120 -8.45 2.75 4.62
CA ALA A 120 -8.56 2.57 3.18
C ALA A 120 -9.48 1.40 2.79
N VAL A 121 -9.39 0.28 3.50
CA VAL A 121 -10.21 -0.92 3.23
C VAL A 121 -11.67 -0.69 3.64
N GLU A 122 -11.92 -0.06 4.79
CA GLU A 122 -13.27 0.29 5.27
C GLU A 122 -13.97 1.23 4.28
N GLU A 123 -13.32 2.32 3.89
CA GLU A 123 -13.89 3.28 2.91
C GLU A 123 -14.15 2.62 1.55
N LEU A 124 -13.27 1.72 1.09
CA LEU A 124 -13.47 0.97 -0.16
C LEU A 124 -14.66 -0.01 -0.09
N LEU A 125 -14.94 -0.60 1.08
CA LEU A 125 -16.06 -1.53 1.26
C LEU A 125 -17.40 -0.80 1.45
N ASP A 126 -17.41 0.32 2.16
CA ASP A 126 -18.62 1.13 2.37
C ASP A 126 -19.14 1.71 1.04
N ASP A 127 -18.23 2.16 0.17
CA ASP A 127 -18.58 2.61 -1.18
C ASP A 127 -19.25 1.49 -2.00
N VAL A 128 -18.81 0.23 -1.84
CA VAL A 128 -19.41 -0.92 -2.53
C VAL A 128 -20.83 -1.20 -2.01
N ASN A 129 -21.04 -1.15 -0.69
CA ASN A 129 -22.33 -1.45 -0.08
C ASN A 129 -23.37 -0.35 -0.34
N ALA A 130 -22.94 0.90 -0.53
CA ALA A 130 -23.84 2.02 -0.83
C ALA A 130 -24.45 1.97 -2.24
N HIS A 131 -23.97 1.09 -3.13
CA HIS A 131 -24.42 0.94 -4.52
C HIS A 131 -25.12 -0.41 -4.78
N ILE A 132 -25.53 -1.14 -3.73
CA ILE A 132 -26.37 -2.35 -3.79
C ILE A 132 -27.76 -2.01 -3.26
#